data_AF-A0A3N5LPQ8-F1
#
_entry.id   AF-A0A3N5LPQ8-F1
#
_cell.length_a   1.000
_cell.length_b   1.000
_cell.length_c   1.000
_cell.angle_alpha   90.00
_cell.angle_beta   90.00
_cell.angle_gamma   90.00
#
_symmetry.space_group_name_H-M   'P 1'
#
loop_
_entity.id
_entity.type
_entity.pdbx_description
1 polymer ?
#
loop_
_entity_poly.entity_id
_entity_poly.type
_entity_poly.pdbx_seq_one_letter_code
_entity_poly.pdbx_strand_id
1 'polypeptide(L)'
;MLLFTKTRVWRTPGGWVTERDTTKRPIGVFCLLALAIFLSTSWPALLAHETTRVSVNSAGAQGNNHSWELSISADGRFVAFQSTASNLVAGDTYGVLDVFVHDPQTGETTRVSVDSAGAQANNHSYEPSISADGRFVAFYSQASNLVPGDTNGVVDVFVHDR
;
A
#
# COMPACT_ATOMS: atom_id res chain seq x y z
N MET A 1 11.31 -9.89 -55.94
CA MET A 1 12.11 -10.84 -55.13
C MET A 1 13.51 -10.26 -54.99
N LEU A 2 13.78 -9.52 -53.91
CA LEU A 2 15.11 -8.98 -53.63
C LEU A 2 16.00 -10.12 -53.12
N LEU A 3 17.00 -10.53 -53.91
CA LEU A 3 18.05 -11.45 -53.45
C LEU A 3 18.96 -10.66 -52.50
N PHE A 4 18.92 -10.98 -51.20
CA PHE A 4 19.95 -10.54 -50.27
C PHE A 4 21.09 -11.57 -50.29
N THR A 5 22.14 -11.32 -51.05
CA THR A 5 23.38 -12.08 -50.99
C THR A 5 24.22 -11.57 -49.82
N LYS A 6 24.25 -12.30 -48.71
CA LYS A 6 25.13 -11.98 -47.59
C LYS A 6 26.54 -12.46 -47.96
N THR A 7 27.43 -11.53 -48.24
CA THR A 7 28.84 -11.84 -48.49
C THR A 7 29.58 -11.72 -47.17
N ARG A 8 30.29 -12.78 -46.76
CA ARG A 8 31.14 -12.74 -45.57
C ARG A 8 32.59 -12.78 -46.05
N VAL A 9 33.38 -11.82 -45.57
CA VAL A 9 34.81 -11.67 -45.91
C VAL A 9 35.62 -11.74 -44.63
N TRP A 10 36.64 -12.58 -44.60
CA TRP A 10 37.56 -12.66 -43.47
C TRP A 10 38.99 -12.96 -43.95
N ARG A 11 39.95 -12.67 -43.07
CA ARG A 11 41.38 -12.78 -43.36
C ARG A 11 41.92 -14.11 -42.86
N THR A 12 42.69 -14.79 -43.69
CA THR A 12 43.55 -15.92 -43.30
C THR A 12 45.02 -15.52 -43.48
N PRO A 13 45.98 -16.29 -42.93
CA PRO A 13 47.41 -16.00 -43.10
C PRO A 13 47.87 -15.90 -44.57
N GLY A 14 47.13 -16.51 -45.51
CA GLY A 14 47.40 -16.47 -46.96
C GLY A 14 46.65 -15.39 -47.76
N GLY A 15 45.82 -14.56 -47.12
CA GLY A 15 45.09 -13.48 -47.80
C GLY A 15 43.61 -13.37 -47.42
N TRP A 16 42.85 -12.59 -48.18
CA TRP A 16 41.41 -12.40 -47.98
C TRP A 16 40.62 -13.49 -48.71
N VAL A 17 39.70 -14.15 -48.01
CA VAL A 17 38.79 -15.14 -48.58
C VAL A 17 37.37 -14.57 -48.54
N THR A 18 36.63 -14.76 -49.63
CA THR A 18 35.24 -14.31 -49.77
C THR A 18 34.34 -15.50 -50.08
N GLU A 19 33.35 -15.74 -49.23
CA GLU A 19 32.34 -16.80 -49.44
C GLU A 19 30.97 -16.15 -49.72
N ARG A 20 30.26 -16.67 -50.72
CA ARG A 20 28.90 -16.25 -51.08
C ARG A 20 27.92 -17.39 -50.84
N ASP A 21 27.01 -17.21 -49.90
CA ASP A 21 25.94 -18.16 -49.63
C ASP A 21 24.73 -17.83 -50.52
N THR A 22 24.27 -18.81 -51.32
CA THR A 22 23.10 -18.69 -52.18
C THR A 22 22.08 -19.79 -51.87
N THR A 23 21.49 -19.74 -50.68
CA THR A 23 20.37 -20.62 -50.31
C THR A 23 19.03 -20.01 -50.72
N LYS A 24 18.35 -20.65 -51.69
CA LYS A 24 16.96 -20.34 -52.08
C LYS A 24 15.99 -21.00 -51.08
N ARG A 25 15.19 -20.23 -50.34
CA ARG A 25 14.11 -20.77 -49.50
C ARG A 25 12.74 -20.51 -50.16
N PRO A 26 11.86 -21.53 -50.33
CA PRO A 26 10.52 -21.32 -50.83
C PRO A 26 9.60 -20.70 -49.76
N ILE A 27 8.68 -19.86 -50.21
CA ILE A 27 7.66 -19.18 -49.40
C ILE A 27 6.50 -20.16 -49.18
N GLY A 28 6.24 -20.55 -47.93
CA GLY A 28 5.11 -21.36 -47.51
C GLY A 28 4.57 -20.84 -46.18
N VAL A 29 3.26 -20.67 -46.12
CA VAL A 29 2.52 -20.00 -45.04
C VAL A 29 1.91 -21.03 -44.08
N PHE A 30 1.79 -20.63 -42.80
CA PHE A 30 0.88 -21.09 -41.72
C PHE A 30 1.32 -22.17 -40.70
N CYS A 31 1.29 -21.69 -39.44
CA CYS A 31 0.76 -22.29 -38.22
C CYS A 31 1.64 -23.14 -37.26
N LEU A 32 1.62 -22.63 -36.01
CA LEU A 32 1.72 -23.26 -34.68
C LEU A 32 3.10 -23.33 -33.97
N LEU A 33 3.20 -22.44 -32.97
CA LEU A 33 3.77 -22.59 -31.61
C LEU A 33 5.28 -22.81 -31.44
N ALA A 34 6.01 -21.73 -31.10
CA ALA A 34 7.05 -21.74 -30.05
C ALA A 34 7.53 -20.31 -29.66
N LEU A 35 7.20 -19.92 -28.42
CA LEU A 35 7.95 -19.16 -27.42
C LEU A 35 8.80 -17.90 -27.75
N ALA A 36 8.48 -16.83 -27.00
CA ALA A 36 9.32 -15.72 -26.50
C ALA A 36 9.91 -14.75 -27.54
N ILE A 37 9.77 -13.42 -27.43
CA ILE A 37 10.03 -12.57 -26.27
C ILE A 37 9.03 -11.40 -26.30
N PHE A 38 8.20 -11.29 -25.26
CA PHE A 38 7.57 -10.02 -24.91
C PHE A 38 8.70 -9.08 -24.50
N LEU A 39 9.12 -8.18 -25.39
CA LEU A 39 9.85 -7.00 -24.96
C LEU A 39 8.90 -6.27 -24.02
N SER A 40 9.21 -6.33 -22.74
CA SER A 40 8.52 -5.65 -21.65
C SER A 40 8.63 -4.14 -21.85
N THR A 41 7.87 -3.60 -22.80
CA THR A 41 7.42 -2.23 -22.68
C THR A 41 6.29 -2.30 -21.67
N SER A 42 6.64 -2.19 -20.39
CA SER A 42 5.69 -1.69 -19.39
C SER A 42 5.22 -0.34 -19.92
N TRP A 43 4.13 -0.36 -20.69
CA TRP A 43 3.32 0.83 -20.90
C TRP A 43 3.16 1.47 -19.53
N PRO A 44 3.35 2.81 -19.41
CA PRO A 44 3.17 3.45 -18.12
C PRO A 44 1.81 2.99 -17.63
N ALA A 45 1.78 2.37 -16.45
CA ALA A 45 0.51 2.08 -15.80
C ALA A 45 -0.23 3.42 -15.84
N LEU A 46 -1.26 3.50 -16.69
CA LEU A 46 -2.19 4.63 -16.70
C LEU A 46 -2.50 4.86 -15.23
N LEU A 47 -2.30 6.08 -14.73
CA LEU A 47 -2.63 6.47 -13.37
C LEU A 47 -4.07 6.03 -13.10
N ALA A 48 -4.20 4.84 -12.53
CA ALA A 48 -5.48 4.28 -12.20
C ALA A 48 -5.84 4.94 -10.88
N HIS A 49 -7.01 5.57 -10.84
CA HIS A 49 -7.60 5.93 -9.57
C HIS A 49 -7.93 4.62 -8.86
N GLU A 50 -7.15 4.31 -7.84
CA GLU A 50 -7.36 3.15 -7.00
C GLU A 50 -8.23 3.55 -5.80
N THR A 51 -9.21 2.71 -5.48
CA THR A 51 -9.98 2.84 -4.24
C THR A 51 -9.57 1.69 -3.34
N THR A 52 -9.01 2.01 -2.18
CA THR A 52 -8.56 1.05 -1.18
C THR A 52 -9.36 1.19 0.11
N ARG A 53 -9.50 0.09 0.86
CA ARG A 53 -10.10 0.11 2.20
C ARG A 53 -9.00 0.36 3.22
N VAL A 54 -9.16 1.40 4.03
CA VAL A 54 -8.21 1.76 5.11
C VAL A 54 -8.57 1.15 6.46
N SER A 55 -9.83 0.78 6.68
CA SER A 55 -10.30 0.09 7.90
C SER A 55 -9.95 -1.41 7.86
N VAL A 56 -8.65 -1.68 7.83
CA VAL A 56 -8.05 -3.02 7.84
C VAL A 56 -7.06 -3.12 9.00
N ASN A 57 -6.77 -4.34 9.43
CA ASN A 57 -5.66 -4.59 10.35
C ASN A 57 -4.32 -4.67 9.61
N SER A 58 -3.21 -4.82 10.35
CA SER A 58 -1.87 -4.87 9.75
C SER A 58 -1.59 -6.08 8.84
N ALA A 59 -2.51 -7.05 8.76
CA ALA A 59 -2.46 -8.17 7.82
C ALA A 59 -3.38 -7.94 6.60
N GLY A 60 -3.99 -6.76 6.47
CA GLY A 60 -4.93 -6.41 5.40
C GLY A 60 -6.33 -7.00 5.58
N ALA A 61 -6.63 -7.64 6.71
CA ALA A 61 -7.96 -8.16 6.96
C ALA A 61 -8.91 -7.01 7.35
N GLN A 62 -10.08 -6.98 6.73
CA GLN A 62 -11.11 -5.98 6.98
C GLN A 62 -11.60 -5.99 8.44
N GLY A 63 -11.88 -4.80 8.98
CA GLY A 63 -12.58 -4.61 10.25
C GLY A 63 -13.94 -5.32 10.30
N ASN A 64 -14.23 -6.03 11.39
CA ASN A 64 -15.42 -6.85 11.58
C ASN A 64 -16.67 -6.06 12.04
N ASN A 65 -16.57 -4.75 12.17
CA ASN A 65 -17.64 -3.86 12.60
C ASN A 65 -17.53 -2.51 11.86
N HIS A 66 -18.36 -1.55 12.24
CA HIS A 66 -18.44 -0.24 11.61
C HIS A 66 -17.20 0.63 11.85
N SER A 67 -16.93 1.49 10.88
CA SER A 67 -15.96 2.59 10.99
C SER A 67 -16.64 3.88 10.53
N TRP A 68 -16.34 4.97 11.20
CA TRP A 68 -16.89 6.30 10.93
C TRP A 68 -15.76 7.34 11.04
N GLU A 69 -16.10 8.62 10.86
CA GLU A 69 -15.27 9.82 11.11
C GLU A 69 -13.77 9.65 10.83
N LEU A 70 -13.30 10.24 9.74
CA LEU A 70 -11.93 10.08 9.25
C LEU A 70 -11.17 11.40 9.20
N SER A 71 -9.85 11.29 9.26
CA SER A 71 -8.91 12.38 9.01
C SER A 71 -7.68 11.84 8.31
N ILE A 72 -7.07 12.63 7.42
CA ILE A 72 -5.93 12.21 6.61
C ILE A 72 -4.81 13.25 6.71
N SER A 73 -3.56 12.80 6.82
CA SER A 73 -2.38 13.67 6.82
C SER A 73 -2.24 14.41 5.49
N ALA A 74 -1.49 15.52 5.49
CA ALA A 74 -1.40 16.40 4.32
C ALA A 74 -0.75 15.73 3.10
N ASP A 75 0.14 14.77 3.35
CA ASP A 75 0.77 13.93 2.32
C ASP A 75 -0.06 12.71 1.93
N GLY A 76 -1.22 12.49 2.55
CA GLY A 76 -2.08 11.34 2.30
C GLY A 76 -1.60 10.01 2.90
N ARG A 77 -0.47 10.01 3.64
CA ARG A 77 0.16 8.78 4.12
C ARG A 77 -0.55 8.16 5.32
N PHE A 78 -1.10 8.95 6.22
CA PHE A 78 -1.72 8.43 7.44
C PHE A 78 -3.20 8.75 7.44
N VAL A 79 -4.02 7.72 7.65
CA VAL A 79 -5.47 7.87 7.76
C VAL A 79 -5.89 7.49 9.16
N ALA A 80 -6.35 8.48 9.93
CA ALA A 80 -6.98 8.29 11.22
C ALA A 80 -8.48 8.04 11.04
N PHE A 81 -9.05 7.12 11.80
CA PHE A 81 -10.48 6.81 11.77
C PHE A 81 -10.94 6.21 13.09
N GLN A 82 -12.23 6.32 13.40
CA GLN A 82 -12.81 5.61 14.54
C GLN A 82 -13.49 4.31 14.12
N SER A 83 -13.48 3.29 14.98
CA SER A 83 -14.14 2.01 14.68
C SER A 83 -14.54 1.25 15.94
N THR A 84 -15.61 0.44 15.84
CA THR A 84 -16.02 -0.57 16.85
C THR A 84 -15.51 -1.97 16.53
N ALA A 85 -14.60 -2.09 15.56
CA ALA A 85 -14.12 -3.37 15.05
C ALA A 85 -13.04 -3.97 15.96
N SER A 86 -13.33 -5.12 16.58
CA SER A 86 -12.45 -5.77 17.56
C SER A 86 -11.26 -6.52 16.96
N ASN A 87 -11.05 -6.44 15.65
CA ASN A 87 -10.01 -7.20 14.93
C ASN A 87 -9.00 -6.31 14.18
N LEU A 88 -9.04 -4.98 14.39
CA LEU A 88 -8.10 -4.05 13.76
C LEU A 88 -6.71 -4.10 14.40
N VAL A 89 -6.65 -4.34 15.72
CA VAL A 89 -5.41 -4.57 16.48
C VAL A 89 -5.60 -5.73 17.45
N ALA A 90 -4.50 -6.38 17.85
CA ALA A 90 -4.54 -7.43 18.85
C ALA A 90 -4.88 -6.86 20.24
N GLY A 91 -5.67 -7.59 21.02
CA GLY A 91 -6.07 -7.16 22.36
C GLY A 91 -7.19 -6.11 22.37
N ASP A 92 -7.75 -5.76 21.22
CA ASP A 92 -8.99 -5.00 21.16
C ASP A 92 -10.15 -5.81 21.74
N THR A 93 -10.53 -5.40 22.93
CA THR A 93 -11.55 -6.04 23.73
C THR A 93 -12.65 -5.02 23.97
N TYR A 94 -13.89 -5.49 24.07
CA TYR A 94 -15.07 -4.72 24.50
C TYR A 94 -15.91 -3.97 23.45
N GLY A 95 -15.54 -3.94 22.17
CA GLY A 95 -16.44 -3.42 21.11
C GLY A 95 -16.87 -1.96 21.33
N VAL A 96 -16.07 -1.21 22.09
CA VAL A 96 -16.19 0.23 22.24
C VAL A 96 -15.63 0.93 21.00
N LEU A 97 -15.90 2.23 20.87
CA LEU A 97 -15.30 3.03 19.80
C LEU A 97 -13.85 3.32 20.18
N ASP A 98 -12.94 2.95 19.30
CA ASP A 98 -11.53 3.28 19.39
C ASP A 98 -11.10 4.13 18.20
N VAL A 99 -10.03 4.90 18.40
CA VAL A 99 -9.38 5.66 17.34
C VAL A 99 -8.16 4.89 16.86
N PHE A 100 -8.05 4.73 15.55
CA PHE A 100 -6.97 4.03 14.88
C PHE A 100 -6.30 4.92 13.85
N VAL A 101 -5.04 4.63 13.52
CA VAL A 101 -4.32 5.15 12.36
C VAL A 101 -3.84 4.00 11.51
N HIS A 102 -4.12 4.07 10.20
CA HIS A 102 -3.58 3.18 9.19
C HIS A 102 -2.54 3.93 8.33
N ASP A 103 -1.38 3.31 8.12
CA ASP A 103 -0.36 3.72 7.15
C ASP A 103 -0.43 2.79 5.93
N PRO A 104 -1.07 3.18 4.82
CA PRO A 104 -1.19 2.34 3.62
C PRO A 104 0.17 2.03 2.97
N GLN A 105 1.22 2.80 3.26
CA GLN A 105 2.55 2.55 2.71
C GLN A 105 3.23 1.36 3.39
N THR A 106 3.08 1.21 4.71
CA THR A 106 3.64 0.09 5.46
C THR A 106 2.63 -1.04 5.67
N GLY A 107 1.34 -0.76 5.50
CA GLY A 107 0.24 -1.64 5.83
C GLY A 107 -0.07 -1.69 7.34
N GLU A 108 0.54 -0.83 8.16
CA GLU A 108 0.41 -0.89 9.61
C GLU A 108 -0.86 -0.19 10.10
N THR A 109 -1.59 -0.85 11.00
CA THR A 109 -2.72 -0.27 11.74
C THR A 109 -2.41 -0.26 13.23
N THR A 110 -2.52 0.91 13.85
CA THR A 110 -2.26 1.14 15.28
C THR A 110 -3.45 1.78 15.96
N ARG A 111 -3.66 1.47 17.24
CA ARG A 111 -4.63 2.19 18.08
C ARG A 111 -3.96 3.42 18.67
N VAL A 112 -4.67 4.53 18.63
CA VAL A 112 -4.23 5.84 19.12
C VAL A 112 -4.96 6.26 20.40
N SER A 113 -6.16 5.72 20.65
CA SER A 113 -6.86 5.84 21.94
C SER A 113 -6.17 5.02 23.04
N VAL A 114 -4.94 5.41 23.39
CA VAL A 114 -4.08 4.78 24.38
C VAL A 114 -3.43 5.82 25.30
N ASP A 115 -3.10 5.41 26.52
CA ASP A 115 -2.29 6.21 27.44
C ASP A 115 -0.80 6.25 27.03
N SER A 116 0.03 7.00 27.77
CA SER A 116 1.48 7.10 27.49
C SER A 116 2.27 5.79 27.69
N ALA A 117 1.66 4.77 28.29
CA ALA A 117 2.24 3.42 28.44
C ALA A 117 1.70 2.43 27.37
N GLY A 118 0.81 2.88 26.48
CA GLY A 118 0.19 2.07 25.44
C GLY A 118 -1.04 1.28 25.90
N ALA A 119 -1.57 1.53 27.10
CA ALA A 119 -2.79 0.89 27.56
C ALA A 119 -4.01 1.51 26.87
N GLN A 120 -4.94 0.66 26.39
CA GLN A 120 -6.17 1.08 25.72
C GLN A 120 -7.04 1.97 26.63
N ALA A 121 -7.68 2.96 26.02
CA ALA A 121 -8.80 3.70 26.62
C ALA A 121 -9.86 2.76 27.22
N ASN A 122 -10.27 2.99 28.46
CA ASN A 122 -11.26 2.18 29.15
C ASN A 122 -12.71 2.53 28.77
N ASN A 123 -12.90 3.42 27.80
CA ASN A 123 -14.20 3.87 27.29
C ASN A 123 -14.07 4.41 25.86
N HIS A 124 -15.18 4.81 25.26
CA HIS A 124 -15.24 5.25 23.88
C HIS A 124 -14.37 6.49 23.58
N SER A 125 -13.75 6.50 22.40
CA SER A 125 -13.00 7.61 21.81
C SER A 125 -13.49 7.91 20.39
N TYR A 126 -13.53 9.19 19.99
CA TYR A 126 -14.23 9.64 18.78
C TYR A 126 -13.53 10.78 18.04
N GLU A 127 -13.97 11.01 16.79
CA GLU A 127 -13.68 12.17 15.93
C GLU A 127 -12.20 12.53 15.86
N PRO A 128 -11.35 11.64 15.31
CA PRO A 128 -9.93 11.92 15.23
C PRO A 128 -9.60 13.07 14.26
N SER A 129 -8.59 13.86 14.61
CA SER A 129 -7.94 14.84 13.75
C SER A 129 -6.44 14.61 13.77
N ILE A 130 -5.84 14.38 12.59
CA ILE A 130 -4.40 14.08 12.46
C ILE A 130 -3.62 15.30 11.96
N SER A 131 -2.42 15.53 12.51
CA SER A 131 -1.52 16.60 12.07
C SER A 131 -1.02 16.37 10.64
N ALA A 132 -0.55 17.44 10.00
CA ALA A 132 -0.09 17.40 8.61
C ALA A 132 1.03 16.37 8.37
N ASP A 133 1.92 16.19 9.34
CA ASP A 133 3.03 15.22 9.33
C ASP A 133 2.67 13.84 9.88
N GLY A 134 1.44 13.65 10.35
CA GLY A 134 0.97 12.37 10.90
C GLY A 134 1.45 12.02 12.30
N ARG A 135 2.14 12.94 12.99
CA ARG A 135 2.75 12.71 14.31
C ARG A 135 1.76 12.87 15.47
N PHE A 136 0.85 13.84 15.38
CA PHE A 136 -0.11 14.11 16.45
C PHE A 136 -1.51 13.74 16.00
N VAL A 137 -2.27 13.11 16.88
CA VAL A 137 -3.69 12.84 16.68
C VAL A 137 -4.47 13.38 17.87
N ALA A 138 -5.37 14.33 17.61
CA ALA A 138 -6.33 14.81 18.59
C ALA A 138 -7.65 14.03 18.49
N PHE A 139 -8.30 13.74 19.61
CA PHE A 139 -9.58 13.04 19.67
C PHE A 139 -10.33 13.34 20.97
N TYR A 140 -11.64 13.12 20.98
CA TYR A 140 -12.46 13.16 22.19
C TYR A 140 -12.48 11.78 22.85
N SER A 141 -12.54 11.72 24.19
CA SER A 141 -12.72 10.44 24.88
C SER A 141 -13.54 10.56 26.16
N GLN A 142 -14.30 9.51 26.48
CA GLN A 142 -14.95 9.30 27.78
C GLN A 142 -14.06 8.50 28.75
N ALA A 143 -12.82 8.19 28.36
CA ALA A 143 -11.95 7.28 29.09
C ALA A 143 -11.19 8.01 30.20
N SER A 144 -11.29 7.50 31.43
CA SER A 144 -10.65 8.08 32.61
C SER A 144 -9.19 7.67 32.81
N ASN A 145 -8.64 6.85 31.92
CA ASN A 145 -7.31 6.26 32.06
C ASN A 145 -6.30 6.74 31.02
N LEU A 146 -6.63 7.70 30.18
CA LEU A 146 -5.71 8.19 29.14
C LEU A 146 -4.59 9.07 29.71
N VAL A 147 -4.88 9.81 30.77
CA VAL A 147 -3.89 10.64 31.47
C VAL A 147 -4.11 10.56 32.99
N PRO A 148 -3.05 10.67 33.81
CA PRO A 148 -3.18 10.74 35.25
C PRO A 148 -4.01 11.96 35.69
N GLY A 149 -5.00 11.75 36.55
CA GLY A 149 -5.80 12.82 37.14
C GLY A 149 -7.06 13.20 36.36
N ASP A 150 -7.38 12.48 35.28
CA ASP A 150 -8.72 12.54 34.69
C ASP A 150 -9.73 11.81 35.59
N THR A 151 -10.59 12.58 36.27
CA THR A 151 -11.48 12.05 37.33
C THR A 151 -12.91 12.56 37.25
N ASN A 152 -13.23 13.45 36.31
CA ASN A 152 -14.50 14.17 36.28
C ASN A 152 -15.63 13.35 35.60
N GLY A 153 -15.27 12.29 34.85
CA GLY A 153 -16.20 11.42 34.16
C GLY A 153 -16.94 12.08 32.99
N VAL A 154 -16.39 13.16 32.42
CA VAL A 154 -16.95 13.82 31.23
C VAL A 154 -16.05 13.58 30.01
N VAL A 155 -16.52 13.99 28.83
CA VAL A 155 -15.71 13.91 27.62
C VAL A 155 -14.64 15.00 27.66
N ASP A 156 -13.39 14.59 27.49
CA ASP A 156 -12.24 15.48 27.38
C ASP A 156 -11.56 15.34 26.00
N VAL A 157 -10.75 16.34 25.65
CA VAL A 157 -9.94 16.36 24.41
C VAL A 157 -8.53 15.90 24.74
N PHE A 158 -8.07 14.90 24.01
CA PHE A 158 -6.72 14.34 24.14
C PHE A 158 -5.93 14.55 22.87
N VAL A 159 -4.60 14.61 23.01
CA VAL A 159 -3.65 14.53 21.90
C VAL A 159 -2.68 13.40 22.19
N HIS A 160 -2.48 12.52 21.22
CA HIS A 160 -1.49 11.46 21.26
C HIS A 160 -0.36 11.76 20.28
N ASP A 161 0.88 11.63 20.74
CA ASP A 161 2.12 11.72 19.96
C ASP A 161 2.57 10.29 19.64
N ARG A 162 2.54 9.90 18.36
CA ARG A 162 2.77 8.51 17.90
C ARG A 162 4.15 8.24 17.34
#